data_AF-A0A438KCY2-F1
#
_entry.id   AF-A0A438KCY2-F1
#
_cell.length_a   1.000
_cell.length_b   1.000
_cell.length_c   1.000
_cell.angle_alpha   90.00
_cell.angle_beta   90.00
_cell.angle_gamma   90.00
#
_symmetry.space_group_name_H-M   'P 1'
#
loop_
_entity.id
_entity.type
_entity.pdbx_description
1 polymer ?
#
loop_
_entity_poly.entity_id
_entity_poly.type
_entity_poly.pdbx_seq_one_letter_code
_entity_poly.pdbx_strand_id
1 'polypeptide(L)'
;MNSSSNSNNNKNNKQGSEGQQQQQEGGGSEGRGQESSGDNIFSGFDAQQHCYHQGDNRSEESNSKDHLHARGNGYEETICSLRLKQNIGDPWRADVYTPRGGHRSSVTGYDLPVLQKLVKLSAHKGRLYRARQWANEEVQQGQVLVIPQNFAALIKARDSGFEYVAIKTDENAMINTLAGNLSLMRAMPVQVIASAYQASNNEAKQLKHNRQESTIGAPGSSRSE
;
A
#
# COMPACT_ATOMS: atom_id res chain seq x y z
N MET A 1 11.79 -20.44 60.36
CA MET A 1 12.86 -21.24 61.01
C MET A 1 12.88 -22.62 60.36
N ASN A 2 14.08 -23.11 60.05
CA ASN A 2 14.49 -24.36 59.38
C ASN A 2 14.29 -24.34 57.84
N SER A 3 15.30 -24.15 56.98
CA SER A 3 16.71 -24.62 56.84
C SER A 3 16.88 -25.97 56.14
N SER A 4 17.88 -25.98 55.23
CA SER A 4 18.58 -27.09 54.54
C SER A 4 18.11 -27.33 53.09
N SER A 5 18.82 -26.94 52.02
CA SER A 5 20.23 -27.14 51.56
C SER A 5 20.53 -28.54 51.00
N ASN A 6 20.80 -28.64 49.69
CA ASN A 6 21.97 -29.25 49.01
C ASN A 6 21.68 -29.42 47.50
N SER A 7 22.42 -28.80 46.57
CA SER A 7 23.79 -29.06 46.04
C SER A 7 23.80 -29.84 44.71
N ASN A 8 24.28 -29.13 43.68
CA ASN A 8 25.27 -29.50 42.66
C ASN A 8 25.08 -30.78 41.82
N ASN A 9 25.09 -30.61 40.49
CA ASN A 9 26.29 -31.00 39.74
C ASN A 9 26.43 -30.31 38.37
N ASN A 10 27.66 -29.85 38.17
CA ASN A 10 28.26 -29.22 37.02
C ASN A 10 28.90 -30.31 36.12
N LYS A 11 28.98 -30.11 34.80
CA LYS A 11 30.15 -30.50 34.00
C LYS A 11 30.08 -30.00 32.55
N ASN A 12 31.05 -29.14 32.24
CA ASN A 12 31.52 -28.70 30.94
C ASN A 12 31.99 -29.87 30.04
N ASN A 13 32.01 -29.64 28.73
CA ASN A 13 33.15 -30.09 27.92
C ASN A 13 33.39 -29.20 26.68
N LYS A 14 34.68 -28.87 26.47
CA LYS A 14 35.32 -28.10 25.38
C LYS A 14 36.29 -29.04 24.66
N GLN A 15 36.49 -28.84 23.35
CA GLN A 15 37.70 -29.11 22.50
C GLN A 15 37.23 -29.05 21.03
N GLY A 16 37.88 -28.54 19.99
CA GLY A 16 39.22 -27.98 19.64
C GLY A 16 39.30 -28.08 18.09
N SER A 17 39.43 -26.99 17.32
CA SER A 17 40.63 -26.39 16.69
C SER A 17 41.26 -27.11 15.47
N GLU A 18 41.58 -26.28 14.44
CA GLU A 18 42.43 -26.44 13.21
C GLU A 18 41.65 -26.21 11.90
N GLY A 19 42.06 -25.46 10.86
CA GLY A 19 43.24 -24.65 10.55
C GLY A 19 43.07 -23.97 9.16
N GLN A 20 43.57 -22.72 9.06
CA GLN A 20 44.06 -21.90 7.92
C GLN A 20 43.66 -22.17 6.45
N GLN A 21 43.23 -21.11 5.74
CA GLN A 21 43.99 -20.51 4.62
C GLN A 21 43.45 -19.11 4.24
N GLN A 22 44.38 -18.17 4.09
CA GLN A 22 44.19 -16.79 3.60
C GLN A 22 44.19 -16.77 2.07
N GLN A 23 43.34 -15.92 1.48
CA GLN A 23 43.65 -15.17 0.25
C GLN A 23 42.88 -13.84 0.26
N GLN A 24 43.63 -12.74 0.38
CA GLN A 24 43.31 -11.40 -0.13
C GLN A 24 43.21 -11.51 -1.68
N GLU A 25 42.49 -10.73 -2.47
CA GLU A 25 42.08 -9.32 -2.45
C GLU A 25 41.11 -9.12 -3.64
N GLY A 26 40.22 -8.13 -3.61
CA GLY A 26 39.41 -7.78 -4.79
C GLY A 26 38.13 -7.02 -4.46
N GLY A 27 38.26 -5.72 -4.17
CA GLY A 27 37.13 -4.83 -3.96
C GLY A 27 36.33 -4.63 -5.25
N GLY A 28 35.05 -4.98 -5.18
CA GLY A 28 34.01 -4.54 -6.11
C GLY A 28 32.75 -4.33 -5.30
N SER A 29 32.37 -3.06 -5.12
CA SER A 29 31.14 -2.67 -4.44
C SER A 29 29.93 -3.17 -5.24
N GLU A 30 29.42 -4.35 -4.89
CA GLU A 30 28.10 -4.81 -5.28
C GLU A 30 27.06 -3.92 -4.58
N GLY A 31 26.41 -3.07 -5.38
CA GLY A 31 25.22 -2.36 -4.95
C GLY A 31 24.17 -3.38 -4.56
N ARG A 32 23.90 -3.49 -3.25
CA ARG A 32 22.79 -4.25 -2.68
C ARG A 32 21.49 -3.78 -3.32
N GLY A 33 21.01 -4.51 -4.33
CA GLY A 33 19.60 -4.54 -4.66
C GLY A 33 18.87 -5.03 -3.42
N GLN A 34 18.08 -4.15 -2.81
CA GLN A 34 17.13 -4.57 -1.78
C GLN A 34 16.12 -5.48 -2.46
N GLU A 35 16.30 -6.78 -2.27
CA GLU A 35 15.37 -7.82 -2.62
C GLU A 35 14.10 -7.60 -1.77
N SER A 36 13.16 -6.85 -2.33
CA SER A 36 11.81 -6.69 -1.80
C SER A 36 11.14 -8.06 -1.86
N SER A 37 11.30 -8.83 -0.78
CA SER A 37 10.60 -10.09 -0.56
C SER A 37 9.09 -9.85 -0.63
N GLY A 38 8.52 -10.24 -1.76
CA GLY A 38 7.17 -9.90 -2.18
C GLY A 38 7.18 -9.83 -3.70
N ASP A 39 7.02 -10.99 -4.33
CA ASP A 39 6.81 -11.10 -5.77
C ASP A 39 5.68 -10.15 -6.15
N ASN A 40 6.04 -9.00 -6.74
CA ASN A 40 5.06 -8.09 -7.26
C ASN A 40 4.39 -8.83 -8.40
N ILE A 41 3.08 -9.04 -8.31
CA ILE A 41 2.26 -9.72 -9.34
C ILE A 41 2.41 -9.10 -10.74
N PHE A 42 3.01 -7.91 -10.81
CA PHE A 42 3.40 -7.18 -12.01
C PHE A 42 4.93 -7.02 -12.11
N SER A 43 5.66 -8.11 -12.22
CA SER A 43 7.05 -8.10 -12.69
C SER A 43 7.05 -8.04 -14.22
N GLY A 44 7.61 -6.97 -14.82
CA GLY A 44 7.75 -6.88 -16.29
C GLY A 44 7.42 -5.54 -16.94
N PHE A 45 6.96 -4.53 -16.18
CA PHE A 45 6.82 -3.17 -16.70
C PHE A 45 8.11 -2.37 -16.46
N ASP A 46 9.15 -2.67 -17.23
CA ASP A 46 10.29 -1.78 -17.40
C ASP A 46 10.21 -1.09 -18.77
N ALA A 47 9.72 0.15 -18.78
CA ALA A 47 9.64 0.98 -20.00
C ALA A 47 11.00 1.16 -20.66
N GLN A 48 12.06 1.03 -19.86
CA GLN A 48 13.42 1.28 -20.27
C GLN A 48 13.94 0.19 -21.22
N GLN A 49 13.31 -1.00 -21.27
CA GLN A 49 13.79 -2.09 -22.11
C GLN A 49 13.42 -1.96 -23.60
N HIS A 50 12.42 -1.14 -23.97
CA HIS A 50 12.02 -0.96 -25.39
C HIS A 50 12.56 0.32 -26.03
N CYS A 51 12.92 1.34 -25.24
CA CYS A 51 13.36 2.64 -25.75
C CYS A 51 14.85 2.74 -26.07
N TYR A 52 15.67 1.78 -25.64
CA TYR A 52 17.11 1.76 -25.88
C TYR A 52 17.52 0.93 -27.13
N HIS A 53 16.56 0.42 -27.92
CA HIS A 53 16.87 -0.47 -29.05
C HIS A 53 16.97 0.19 -30.44
N GLN A 54 16.93 1.51 -30.55
CA GLN A 54 17.02 2.19 -31.84
C GLN A 54 18.29 3.05 -31.93
N GLY A 55 19.45 2.40 -31.93
CA GLY A 55 20.72 3.09 -32.08
C GLY A 55 21.93 2.27 -32.52
N ASP A 56 21.82 0.96 -32.79
CA ASP A 56 23.01 0.13 -33.00
C ASP A 56 22.91 -0.80 -34.22
N ASN A 57 22.97 -0.20 -35.41
CA ASN A 57 23.24 -0.89 -36.68
C ASN A 57 23.81 0.10 -37.71
N ARG A 58 24.94 0.75 -37.38
CA ARG A 58 25.76 1.39 -38.42
C ARG A 58 27.24 1.38 -38.04
N SER A 59 27.94 0.52 -38.77
CA SER A 59 29.38 0.37 -39.02
C SER A 59 30.31 1.42 -38.42
N GLU A 60 31.33 0.92 -37.73
CA GLU A 60 32.53 1.60 -37.28
C GLU A 60 33.17 2.45 -38.39
N GLU A 61 33.31 3.76 -38.19
CA GLU A 61 34.52 4.50 -38.56
C GLU A 61 34.55 5.93 -37.96
N SER A 62 35.61 6.15 -37.16
CA SER A 62 36.37 7.41 -37.03
C SER A 62 35.78 8.65 -36.32
N ASN A 63 36.31 8.84 -35.11
CA ASN A 63 37.00 10.06 -34.64
C ASN A 63 36.23 11.11 -33.80
N SER A 64 36.76 11.29 -32.57
CA SER A 64 36.82 12.49 -31.73
C SER A 64 35.52 13.19 -31.30
N LYS A 65 35.24 13.05 -30.00
CA LYS A 65 34.78 14.09 -29.05
C LYS A 65 33.56 14.91 -29.52
N ASP A 66 32.38 14.44 -29.14
CA ASP A 66 31.30 15.23 -28.52
C ASP A 66 30.04 14.36 -28.40
N HIS A 67 29.95 13.54 -27.33
CA HIS A 67 28.68 12.89 -26.97
C HIS A 67 27.81 13.83 -26.12
N LEU A 68 27.75 15.11 -26.50
CA LEU A 68 26.68 16.00 -26.07
C LEU A 68 25.52 15.85 -27.05
N HIS A 69 24.35 15.51 -26.51
CA HIS A 69 23.06 15.51 -27.17
C HIS A 69 22.80 14.38 -28.18
N ALA A 70 22.41 13.22 -27.65
CA ALA A 70 21.26 12.53 -28.25
C ALA A 70 20.08 13.52 -28.15
N ARG A 71 19.88 14.29 -29.21
CA ARG A 71 18.82 15.30 -29.34
C ARG A 71 17.66 14.64 -30.06
N GLY A 72 16.98 13.72 -29.37
CA GLY A 72 15.65 13.27 -29.76
C GLY A 72 14.61 14.17 -29.10
N ASN A 73 14.50 15.45 -29.50
CA ASN A 73 13.45 16.34 -28.96
C ASN A 73 12.04 15.96 -29.47
N GLY A 74 11.81 14.70 -29.85
CA GLY A 74 10.55 14.20 -30.35
C GLY A 74 9.67 13.60 -29.26
N TYR A 75 8.50 13.13 -29.68
CA TYR A 75 7.53 12.50 -28.79
C TYR A 75 8.04 11.16 -28.22
N GLU A 76 9.03 10.54 -28.86
CA GLU A 76 9.67 9.29 -28.44
C GLU A 76 10.36 9.42 -27.08
N GLU A 77 11.13 10.49 -26.83
CA GLU A 77 11.75 10.72 -25.51
C GLU A 77 10.70 10.96 -24.41
N THR A 78 9.56 11.55 -24.78
CA THR A 78 8.44 11.78 -23.85
C THR A 78 7.76 10.47 -23.45
N ILE A 79 7.61 9.52 -24.39
CA ILE A 79 7.08 8.18 -24.11
C ILE A 79 8.08 7.36 -23.29
N CYS A 80 9.37 7.49 -23.61
CA CYS A 80 10.45 6.72 -23.00
C CYS A 80 10.83 7.18 -21.59
N SER A 81 10.45 8.39 -21.21
CA SER A 81 10.55 8.92 -19.84
C SER A 81 9.22 8.84 -19.08
N LEU A 82 8.18 8.20 -19.64
CA LEU A 82 6.91 8.06 -18.94
C LEU A 82 7.10 7.27 -17.65
N ARG A 83 6.63 7.86 -16.57
CA ARG A 83 6.52 7.18 -15.30
C ARG A 83 5.41 6.13 -15.38
N LEU A 84 5.79 4.85 -15.33
CA LEU A 84 4.86 3.72 -15.39
C LEU A 84 4.49 3.14 -14.03
N LYS A 85 5.24 3.48 -12.97
CA LYS A 85 5.03 2.92 -11.62
C LYS A 85 5.03 3.98 -10.53
N GLN A 86 4.21 3.71 -9.51
CA GLN A 86 4.11 4.47 -8.27
C GLN A 86 3.97 3.49 -7.11
N ASN A 87 4.86 3.59 -6.12
CA ASN A 87 4.74 2.81 -4.89
C ASN A 87 3.65 3.44 -4.01
N ILE A 88 2.61 2.67 -3.69
CA ILE A 88 1.51 3.06 -2.79
C ILE A 88 1.48 2.21 -1.49
N GLY A 89 2.54 1.44 -1.24
CA GLY A 89 2.68 0.59 -0.05
C GLY A 89 3.35 1.26 1.13
N ASP A 90 3.99 2.41 0.94
CA ASP A 90 4.65 3.17 2.01
C ASP A 90 3.60 3.87 2.91
N PRO A 91 3.50 3.52 4.21
CA PRO A 91 2.57 4.17 5.14
C PRO A 91 2.85 5.66 5.32
N TRP A 92 4.09 6.13 5.12
CA TRP A 92 4.46 7.54 5.24
C TRP A 92 3.86 8.41 4.12
N ARG A 93 3.38 7.79 3.05
CA ARG A 93 2.73 8.44 1.91
C ARG A 93 1.22 8.23 1.89
N ALA A 94 0.62 7.85 3.02
CA ALA A 94 -0.81 7.64 3.12
C ALA A 94 -1.59 8.95 3.00
N ASP A 95 -2.63 8.95 2.17
CA ASP A 95 -3.58 10.07 2.04
C ASP A 95 -4.48 10.16 3.28
N VAL A 96 -4.83 9.00 3.84
CA VAL A 96 -5.64 8.89 5.05
C VAL A 96 -4.94 7.97 6.03
N TYR A 97 -4.67 8.48 7.23
CA TYR A 97 -4.08 7.75 8.33
C TYR A 97 -4.96 7.83 9.59
N THR A 98 -5.21 6.71 10.24
CA THR A 98 -5.91 6.62 11.52
C THR A 98 -5.10 5.72 12.44
N PRO A 99 -4.48 6.22 13.53
CA PRO A 99 -3.47 5.50 14.31
C PRO A 99 -3.86 4.09 14.77
N ARG A 100 -5.14 3.85 15.06
CA ARG A 100 -5.66 2.54 15.50
C ARG A 100 -6.55 1.85 14.46
N GLY A 101 -6.84 2.52 13.35
CA GLY A 101 -7.72 1.99 12.30
C GLY A 101 -6.96 1.48 11.09
N GLY A 102 -5.82 2.10 10.76
CA GLY A 102 -5.03 1.77 9.58
C GLY A 102 -4.72 2.97 8.70
N HIS A 103 -4.32 2.70 7.46
CA HIS A 103 -3.97 3.72 6.48
C HIS A 103 -4.40 3.33 5.07
N ARG A 104 -4.53 4.34 4.19
CA ARG A 104 -4.84 4.17 2.78
C ARG A 104 -4.07 5.18 1.94
N SER A 105 -3.51 4.68 0.85
CA SER A 105 -2.80 5.47 -0.17
C SER A 105 -3.44 5.20 -1.52
N SER A 106 -3.64 6.25 -2.31
CA SER A 106 -4.22 6.17 -3.64
C SER A 106 -3.24 6.66 -4.71
N VAL A 107 -3.49 6.22 -5.93
CA VAL A 107 -2.81 6.70 -7.13
C VAL A 107 -3.87 6.90 -8.20
N THR A 108 -3.92 8.10 -8.72
CA THR A 108 -4.89 8.57 -9.71
C THR A 108 -4.18 9.08 -10.96
N GLY A 109 -4.95 9.55 -11.94
CA GLY A 109 -4.43 10.24 -13.11
C GLY A 109 -3.54 11.44 -12.80
N TYR A 110 -3.75 12.10 -11.65
CA TYR A 110 -2.93 13.23 -11.20
C TYR A 110 -1.53 12.82 -10.70
N ASP A 111 -1.42 11.62 -10.12
CA ASP A 111 -0.18 11.11 -9.51
C ASP A 111 0.70 10.38 -10.52
N LEU A 112 0.05 9.69 -11.47
CA LEU A 112 0.69 8.81 -12.44
C LEU A 112 0.02 9.00 -13.81
N PRO A 113 0.54 9.88 -14.68
CA PRO A 113 -0.15 10.31 -15.90
C PRO A 113 -0.57 9.20 -16.87
N VAL A 114 0.10 8.03 -16.85
CA VAL A 114 -0.30 6.88 -17.66
C VAL A 114 -1.71 6.37 -17.30
N LEU A 115 -2.12 6.54 -16.05
CA LEU A 115 -3.46 6.23 -15.54
C LEU A 115 -4.55 7.07 -16.20
N GLN A 116 -4.25 8.34 -16.50
CA GLN A 116 -5.18 9.23 -17.19
C GLN A 116 -5.15 9.07 -18.71
N LYS A 117 -3.96 8.86 -19.29
CA LYS A 117 -3.76 8.98 -20.74
C LYS A 117 -3.93 7.66 -21.49
N LEU A 118 -3.60 6.52 -20.87
CA LEU A 118 -3.58 5.22 -21.55
C LEU A 118 -4.63 4.26 -21.01
N VAL A 119 -4.67 4.04 -19.69
CA VAL A 119 -5.46 2.94 -19.12
C VAL A 119 -6.81 3.35 -18.55
N LYS A 120 -6.99 4.63 -18.19
CA LYS A 120 -8.23 5.16 -17.57
C LYS A 120 -8.59 4.42 -16.27
N LEU A 121 -7.60 4.20 -15.43
CA LEU A 121 -7.73 3.46 -14.17
C LEU A 121 -7.19 4.28 -13.00
N SER A 122 -7.60 3.94 -11.79
CA SER A 122 -6.93 4.35 -10.55
C SER A 122 -6.74 3.15 -9.64
N ALA A 123 -5.90 3.29 -8.63
CA ALA A 123 -5.73 2.26 -7.63
C ALA A 123 -5.60 2.84 -6.23
N HIS A 124 -5.90 2.04 -5.22
CA HIS A 124 -5.47 2.34 -3.86
C HIS A 124 -5.04 1.08 -3.14
N LYS A 125 -4.14 1.26 -2.18
CA LYS A 125 -3.74 0.23 -1.22
C LYS A 125 -4.21 0.66 0.16
N GLY A 126 -4.91 -0.24 0.83
CA GLY A 126 -5.41 -0.04 2.18
C GLY A 126 -4.86 -1.10 3.11
N ARG A 127 -4.46 -0.68 4.31
CA ARG A 127 -4.12 -1.58 5.43
C ARG A 127 -4.97 -1.20 6.62
N LEU A 128 -5.86 -2.10 7.02
CA LEU A 128 -6.68 -1.98 8.22
C LEU A 128 -6.01 -2.74 9.36
N TYR A 129 -5.96 -2.10 10.52
CA TYR A 129 -5.46 -2.74 11.73
C TYR A 129 -6.53 -3.62 12.35
N ARG A 130 -6.06 -4.53 13.21
CA ARG A 130 -6.88 -5.57 13.87
C ARG A 130 -8.21 -5.05 14.40
N ALA A 131 -9.29 -5.79 14.14
CA ALA A 131 -10.58 -5.55 14.75
C ALA A 131 -11.21 -6.87 15.22
N ARG A 132 -11.85 -6.80 16.39
CA ARG A 132 -12.37 -7.97 17.12
C ARG A 132 -13.88 -8.07 17.01
N GLN A 133 -14.38 -8.30 15.80
CA GLN A 133 -15.80 -8.54 15.55
C GLN A 133 -15.96 -9.44 14.32
N TRP A 134 -16.98 -10.29 14.36
CA TRP A 134 -17.30 -11.22 13.28
C TRP A 134 -17.90 -10.47 12.06
N ALA A 135 -17.72 -11.04 10.88
CA ALA A 135 -18.27 -10.58 9.61
C ALA A 135 -18.95 -11.77 8.91
N ASN A 136 -20.01 -11.49 8.12
CA ASN A 136 -20.82 -12.53 7.48
C ASN A 136 -20.08 -13.23 6.33
N GLU A 137 -19.26 -12.48 5.59
CA GLU A 137 -18.43 -12.98 4.49
C GLU A 137 -16.97 -12.66 4.78
N GLU A 138 -16.10 -13.60 4.42
CA GLU A 138 -14.66 -13.49 4.63
C GLU A 138 -13.92 -13.57 3.30
N VAL A 139 -13.05 -12.57 3.08
CA VAL A 139 -12.10 -12.56 1.97
C VAL A 139 -10.73 -12.91 2.53
N GLN A 140 -10.12 -13.96 1.99
CA GLN A 140 -8.79 -14.44 2.34
C GLN A 140 -7.74 -13.95 1.33
N GLN A 141 -6.46 -14.06 1.71
CA GLN A 141 -5.35 -13.71 0.84
C GLN A 141 -5.43 -14.49 -0.48
N GLY A 142 -5.19 -13.78 -1.59
CA GLY A 142 -5.25 -14.35 -2.94
C GLY A 142 -6.64 -14.36 -3.59
N GLN A 143 -7.69 -13.98 -2.85
CA GLN A 143 -9.03 -13.85 -3.42
C GLN A 143 -9.25 -12.46 -4.04
N VAL A 144 -10.09 -12.42 -5.07
CA VAL A 144 -10.50 -11.19 -5.76
C VAL A 144 -11.99 -11.00 -5.58
N LEU A 145 -12.39 -9.80 -5.16
CA LEU A 145 -13.79 -9.40 -5.02
C LEU A 145 -14.08 -8.23 -5.97
N VAL A 146 -15.16 -8.34 -6.74
CA VAL A 146 -15.64 -7.26 -7.61
C VAL A 146 -16.79 -6.54 -6.90
N ILE A 147 -16.63 -5.23 -6.70
CA ILE A 147 -17.69 -4.35 -6.19
C ILE A 147 -18.15 -3.47 -7.36
N PRO A 148 -19.38 -3.66 -7.88
CA PRO A 148 -19.88 -2.85 -8.99
C PRO A 148 -20.02 -1.37 -8.60
N GLN A 149 -20.10 -0.51 -9.61
CA GLN A 149 -20.30 0.92 -9.40
C GLN A 149 -21.59 1.17 -8.58
N ASN A 150 -21.52 2.13 -7.65
CA ASN A 150 -22.61 2.53 -6.75
C ASN A 150 -23.08 1.48 -5.73
N PHE A 151 -22.42 0.32 -5.64
CA PHE A 151 -22.71 -0.63 -4.56
C PHE A 151 -22.09 -0.17 -3.24
N ALA A 152 -22.83 -0.37 -2.15
CA ALA A 152 -22.32 -0.15 -0.81
C ALA A 152 -21.47 -1.34 -0.38
N ALA A 153 -20.31 -1.05 0.20
CA ALA A 153 -19.42 -2.07 0.76
C ALA A 153 -18.91 -1.64 2.14
N LEU A 154 -18.77 -2.62 3.04
CA LEU A 154 -18.14 -2.45 4.34
C LEU A 154 -16.95 -3.40 4.40
N ILE A 155 -15.75 -2.83 4.54
CA ILE A 155 -14.51 -3.59 4.70
C ILE A 155 -14.10 -3.51 6.16
N LYS A 156 -13.78 -4.67 6.75
CA LYS A 156 -13.43 -4.80 8.15
C LYS A 156 -12.33 -5.83 8.32
N ALA A 157 -11.34 -5.51 9.14
CA ALA A 157 -10.28 -6.43 9.47
C ALA A 157 -10.70 -7.46 10.52
N ARG A 158 -10.08 -8.65 10.48
CA ARG A 158 -10.04 -9.58 11.61
C ARG A 158 -8.92 -9.20 12.58
N ASP A 159 -8.64 -10.06 13.55
CA ASP A 159 -7.58 -9.90 14.54
C ASP A 159 -6.16 -9.87 13.93
N SER A 160 -5.98 -10.41 12.71
CA SER A 160 -4.73 -10.37 11.94
C SER A 160 -4.51 -9.06 11.16
N GLY A 161 -5.50 -8.16 11.14
CA GLY A 161 -5.51 -7.03 10.21
C GLY A 161 -6.02 -7.43 8.82
N PHE A 162 -6.02 -6.48 7.89
CA PHE A 162 -6.42 -6.73 6.50
C PHE A 162 -5.70 -5.77 5.56
N GLU A 163 -5.04 -6.30 4.53
CA GLU A 163 -4.38 -5.52 3.48
C GLU A 163 -5.01 -5.86 2.13
N TYR A 164 -5.28 -4.84 1.33
CA TYR A 164 -5.89 -5.01 0.01
C TYR A 164 -5.40 -3.97 -0.98
N VAL A 165 -5.47 -4.32 -2.26
CA VAL A 165 -5.33 -3.41 -3.38
C VAL A 165 -6.67 -3.38 -4.11
N ALA A 166 -7.21 -2.19 -4.33
CA ALA A 166 -8.38 -2.01 -5.18
C ALA A 166 -7.97 -1.26 -6.44
N ILE A 167 -8.26 -1.85 -7.60
CA ILE A 167 -8.15 -1.20 -8.90
C ILE A 167 -9.55 -0.73 -9.27
N LYS A 168 -9.66 0.50 -9.75
CA LYS A 168 -10.93 1.12 -10.12
C LYS A 168 -10.88 1.54 -11.58
N THR A 169 -12.00 1.31 -12.26
CA THR A 169 -12.19 1.57 -13.69
C THR A 169 -12.54 3.02 -13.99
N ASP A 170 -11.77 3.95 -13.42
CA ASP A 170 -11.85 5.40 -13.66
C ASP A 170 -10.55 6.05 -13.16
N GLU A 171 -9.97 7.00 -13.92
CA GLU A 171 -8.68 7.61 -13.60
C GLU A 171 -8.65 8.42 -12.29
N ASN A 172 -9.80 8.92 -11.84
CA ASN A 172 -9.92 9.82 -10.69
C ASN A 172 -11.01 9.34 -9.74
N ALA A 173 -11.11 8.01 -9.59
CA ALA A 173 -12.27 7.38 -9.00
C ALA A 173 -12.47 7.73 -7.51
N MET A 174 -13.53 8.48 -7.24
CA MET A 174 -13.90 8.95 -5.90
C MET A 174 -14.64 7.88 -5.09
N ILE A 175 -14.79 8.12 -3.78
CA ILE A 175 -15.69 7.35 -2.91
C ILE A 175 -16.57 8.29 -2.10
N ASN A 176 -17.80 7.86 -1.83
CA ASN A 176 -18.66 8.52 -0.86
C ASN A 176 -18.75 7.63 0.38
N THR A 177 -18.42 8.18 1.54
CA THR A 177 -18.53 7.45 2.81
C THR A 177 -19.94 7.60 3.38
N LEU A 178 -20.47 6.54 4.00
CA LEU A 178 -21.77 6.58 4.67
C LEU A 178 -21.66 6.90 6.17
N ALA A 179 -20.47 6.75 6.76
CA ALA A 179 -20.20 7.03 8.16
C ALA A 179 -18.83 7.72 8.32
N GLY A 180 -18.72 8.60 9.31
CA GLY A 180 -17.51 9.39 9.58
C GLY A 180 -17.65 10.87 9.26
N ASN A 181 -16.56 11.62 9.37
CA ASN A 181 -16.55 13.09 9.24
C ASN A 181 -16.88 13.59 7.82
N LEU A 182 -16.54 12.81 6.79
CA LEU A 182 -16.79 13.17 5.39
C LEU A 182 -17.98 12.39 4.80
N SER A 183 -18.90 11.93 5.66
CA SER A 183 -20.01 11.09 5.22
C SER A 183 -21.14 11.87 4.57
N LEU A 184 -21.85 11.23 3.65
CA LEU A 184 -23.12 11.74 3.11
C LEU A 184 -24.14 12.01 4.23
N MET A 185 -24.13 11.19 5.29
CA MET A 185 -24.95 11.41 6.49
C MET A 185 -24.64 12.76 7.14
N ARG A 186 -23.36 13.17 7.23
CA ARG A 186 -23.00 14.48 7.77
C ARG A 186 -23.49 15.64 6.91
N ALA A 187 -23.47 15.47 5.59
CA ALA A 187 -23.92 16.47 4.62
C ALA A 187 -25.44 16.70 4.64
N MET A 188 -26.24 15.71 5.06
CA MET A 188 -27.71 15.84 5.11
C MET A 188 -28.20 16.66 6.32
N PRO A 189 -29.24 17.49 6.19
CA PRO A 189 -29.88 18.14 7.35
C PRO A 189 -30.38 17.12 8.38
N VAL A 190 -30.30 17.44 9.67
CA VAL A 190 -30.72 16.54 10.76
C VAL A 190 -32.17 16.08 10.59
N GLN A 191 -33.06 16.99 10.18
CA GLN A 191 -34.49 16.70 9.99
C GLN A 191 -34.76 15.72 8.84
N VAL A 192 -33.93 15.74 7.79
CA VAL A 192 -34.05 14.79 6.66
C VAL A 192 -33.72 13.38 7.14
N ILE A 193 -32.66 13.23 7.93
CA ILE A 193 -32.27 11.93 8.51
C ILE A 193 -33.34 11.47 9.51
N ALA A 194 -33.76 12.33 10.42
CA ALA A 194 -34.79 12.03 11.41
C ALA A 194 -36.07 11.51 10.74
N SER A 195 -36.53 12.19 9.69
CA SER A 195 -37.74 11.80 8.96
C SER A 195 -37.56 10.50 8.17
N ALA A 196 -36.45 10.35 7.45
CA ALA A 196 -36.17 9.18 6.61
C ALA A 196 -36.01 7.90 7.43
N TYR A 197 -35.35 7.98 8.60
CA TYR A 197 -35.09 6.85 9.48
C TYR A 197 -36.11 6.70 10.62
N GLN A 198 -37.13 7.57 10.67
CA GLN A 198 -38.12 7.61 11.76
C GLN A 198 -37.44 7.70 13.15
N ALA A 199 -36.39 8.52 13.24
CA ALA A 199 -35.57 8.70 14.42
C ALA A 199 -35.81 10.09 15.04
N SER A 200 -35.55 10.22 16.34
CA SER A 200 -35.55 11.52 17.00
C SER A 200 -34.41 12.42 16.46
N ASN A 201 -34.55 13.74 16.62
CA ASN A 201 -33.49 14.68 16.26
C ASN A 201 -32.17 14.39 16.99
N ASN A 202 -32.21 13.83 18.21
CA ASN A 202 -31.02 13.47 18.97
C ASN A 202 -30.35 12.22 18.42
N GLU A 203 -31.12 11.19 18.07
CA GLU A 203 -30.59 9.99 17.39
C GLU A 203 -30.02 10.34 16.01
N ALA A 204 -30.71 11.18 15.24
CA ALA A 204 -30.20 11.66 13.96
C ALA A 204 -28.88 12.45 14.13
N LYS A 205 -28.76 13.28 15.17
CA LYS A 205 -27.49 13.94 15.51
C LYS A 205 -26.40 12.94 15.88
N GLN A 206 -26.73 11.87 16.62
CA GLN A 206 -25.79 10.80 16.96
C GLN A 206 -25.34 10.03 15.71
N LEU A 207 -26.27 9.67 14.81
CA LEU A 207 -25.94 9.02 13.53
C LEU A 207 -24.93 9.84 12.71
N LYS A 208 -25.05 11.18 12.75
CA LYS A 208 -24.11 12.08 12.08
C LYS A 208 -22.74 12.17 12.76
N HIS A 209 -22.68 12.16 14.10
CA HIS A 209 -21.49 12.58 14.85
C HIS A 209 -20.85 11.50 15.74
N ASN A 210 -21.42 10.30 15.85
CA ASN A 210 -20.85 9.23 16.69
C ASN A 210 -19.47 8.77 16.22
N ARG A 211 -19.16 8.98 14.94
CA ARG A 211 -17.85 8.68 14.36
C ARG A 211 -17.17 9.97 13.91
N GLN A 212 -16.00 10.25 14.47
CA GLN A 212 -15.22 11.45 14.16
C GLN A 212 -14.13 11.20 13.11
N GLU A 213 -13.74 9.94 12.90
CA GLU A 213 -12.81 9.59 11.85
C GLU A 213 -13.44 9.76 10.45
N SER A 214 -12.59 9.98 9.44
CA SER A 214 -13.04 10.18 8.06
C SER A 214 -13.41 8.86 7.37
N THR A 215 -12.47 8.23 6.65
CA THR A 215 -12.75 7.02 5.84
C THR A 215 -12.48 5.74 6.63
N ILE A 216 -11.34 5.67 7.32
CA ILE A 216 -10.95 4.51 8.14
C ILE A 216 -11.37 4.78 9.58
N GLY A 217 -11.96 3.78 10.24
CA GLY A 217 -12.40 3.87 11.62
C GLY A 217 -11.47 3.06 12.50
N ALA A 218 -11.17 3.54 13.70
CA ALA A 218 -10.56 2.68 14.69
C ALA A 218 -11.61 1.69 15.22
N PRO A 219 -11.20 0.48 15.66
CA PRO A 219 -12.05 -0.32 16.52
C PRO A 219 -12.44 0.55 17.71
N GLY A 220 -13.75 0.67 17.98
CA GLY A 220 -14.22 1.32 19.19
C GLY A 220 -13.58 0.60 20.38
N SER A 221 -13.08 1.36 21.37
CA SER A 221 -12.93 0.78 22.69
C SER A 221 -14.34 0.37 23.10
N SER A 222 -14.63 -0.93 23.06
CA SER A 222 -15.78 -1.47 23.77
C SER A 222 -15.68 -0.91 25.17
N ARG A 223 -16.58 0.02 25.51
CA ARG A 223 -16.81 0.43 26.88
C ARG A 223 -17.38 -0.85 27.50
N SER A 224 -16.53 -1.57 28.22
CA SER A 224 -16.99 -2.60 29.14
C SER A 224 -17.90 -1.90 30.12
N GLU A 225 -19.21 -2.06 29.94
CA GLU A 225 -20.16 -1.96 31.05
C GLU A 225 -19.94 -3.13 32.01
#